data_AF-A0A653DD06-F1
#
_entry.id   AF-A0A653DD06-F1
#
_cell.length_a   1.000
_cell.length_b   1.000
_cell.length_c   1.000
_cell.angle_alpha   90.00
_cell.angle_beta   90.00
_cell.angle_gamma   90.00
#
_symmetry.space_group_name_H-M   'P 1'
#
loop_
_entity.id
_entity.type
_entity.pdbx_description
1 polymer ?
#
loop_
_entity_poly.entity_id
_entity_poly.type
_entity_poly.pdbx_seq_one_letter_code
_entity_poly.pdbx_strand_id
1 'polypeptide(L)'
;MINIFIEESQALFSQIRALEVIFSENLGDAGGRYMTQAVITDFKDVSPGLKSIISDREALTNAIGASHDLHLLVIDNREDTLNSRAKGWLNNYIECLNKGEIERNRQKILEINHFLDIQREELDDLILKPIEVVDLDLDDYY
;
A
#
# COMPACT_ATOMS: atom_id res chain seq x y z
N MET A 1 -6.80 -9.99 -6.21
CA MET A 1 -6.62 -8.66 -6.82
C MET A 1 -5.27 -8.05 -6.44
N ILE A 2 -4.99 -7.83 -5.14
CA ILE A 2 -3.69 -7.25 -4.73
C ILE A 2 -2.49 -8.19 -4.95
N ASN A 3 -2.65 -9.51 -4.78
CA ASN A 3 -1.58 -10.46 -5.10
C ASN A 3 -1.22 -10.41 -6.59
N ILE A 4 -2.23 -10.36 -7.47
CA ILE A 4 -2.02 -10.20 -8.91
C ILE A 4 -1.29 -8.87 -9.20
N PHE A 5 -1.71 -7.77 -8.59
CA PHE A 5 -1.01 -6.48 -8.73
C PHE A 5 0.46 -6.56 -8.30
N ILE A 6 0.75 -7.24 -7.19
CA ILE A 6 2.11 -7.47 -6.71
C ILE A 6 2.90 -8.29 -7.73
N GLU A 7 2.37 -9.42 -8.17
CA GLU A 7 3.00 -10.31 -9.16
C GLU A 7 3.35 -9.57 -10.46
N GLU A 8 2.39 -8.81 -11.00
CA GLU A 8 2.60 -7.99 -12.20
C GLU A 8 3.66 -6.90 -11.97
N SER A 9 3.67 -6.27 -10.80
CA SER A 9 4.69 -5.28 -10.44
C SER A 9 6.08 -5.91 -10.39
N GLN A 10 6.22 -7.10 -9.79
CA GLN A 10 7.50 -7.82 -9.73
C GLN A 10 7.99 -8.24 -11.13
N ALA A 11 7.07 -8.62 -12.02
CA ALA A 11 7.40 -8.89 -13.41
C ALA A 11 7.95 -7.63 -14.12
N LEU A 12 7.39 -6.45 -13.86
CA LEU A 12 7.92 -5.18 -14.37
C LEU A 12 9.29 -4.85 -13.79
N PHE A 13 9.53 -5.03 -12.49
CA PHE A 13 10.86 -4.84 -11.90
C PHE A 13 11.91 -5.78 -12.48
N SER A 14 11.53 -7.02 -12.80
CA SER A 14 12.40 -7.97 -13.51
C SER A 14 12.79 -7.45 -14.90
N GLN A 15 11.85 -6.86 -15.64
CA GLN A 15 12.13 -6.21 -16.93
C GLN A 15 13.04 -4.99 -16.77
N ILE A 16 12.82 -4.17 -15.73
CA ILE A 16 13.65 -2.99 -15.44
C ILE A 16 15.10 -3.42 -15.14
N ARG A 17 15.32 -4.48 -14.35
CA ARG A 17 16.67 -5.02 -14.11
C ARG A 17 17.34 -5.47 -15.41
N ALA A 18 16.60 -6.13 -16.30
CA ALA A 18 17.14 -6.54 -17.60
C ALA A 18 17.52 -5.33 -18.47
N LEU A 19 16.71 -4.27 -18.47
CA LEU A 19 17.02 -3.01 -19.15
C LEU A 19 18.25 -2.32 -18.54
N GLU A 20 18.43 -2.38 -17.23
CA GLU A 20 19.61 -1.82 -16.54
C GLU A 20 20.90 -2.57 -16.91
N VAL A 21 20.84 -3.89 -17.08
CA VAL A 21 21.99 -4.68 -17.60
C VAL A 21 22.36 -4.19 -19.00
N ILE A 22 21.38 -4.08 -19.90
CA ILE A 22 21.60 -3.59 -21.26
C ILE A 22 22.12 -2.14 -21.26
N PHE A 23 21.62 -1.30 -20.35
CA PHE A 23 22.08 0.07 -20.19
C PHE A 23 23.56 0.12 -19.80
N SER A 24 23.97 -0.66 -18.80
CA SER A 24 25.36 -0.74 -18.33
C SER A 24 26.31 -1.23 -19.43
N GLU A 25 25.91 -2.26 -20.18
CA GLU A 25 26.67 -2.76 -21.34
C GLU A 25 26.84 -1.68 -22.42
N ASN A 26 25.75 -1.03 -22.83
CA ASN A 26 25.79 0.04 -23.82
C ASN A 26 26.63 1.23 -23.36
N LEU A 27 26.58 1.56 -22.06
CA LEU A 27 27.39 2.61 -21.46
C LEU A 27 28.87 2.23 -21.47
N GLY A 28 29.21 0.97 -21.23
CA GLY A 28 30.55 0.40 -21.38
C GLY A 28 31.09 0.58 -22.79
N ASP A 29 30.31 0.19 -23.80
CA ASP A 29 30.70 0.31 -25.21
C ASP A 29 30.84 1.77 -25.66
N ALA A 30 29.92 2.64 -25.25
CA ALA A 30 29.99 4.08 -25.53
C ALA A 30 31.20 4.72 -24.83
N GLY A 31 31.41 4.41 -23.56
CA GLY A 31 32.54 4.89 -22.76
C GLY A 31 33.89 4.46 -23.34
N GLY A 32 34.03 3.21 -23.75
CA GLY A 32 35.26 2.70 -24.38
C GLY A 32 35.57 3.38 -25.72
N ARG A 33 34.54 3.62 -26.55
CA ARG A 33 34.69 4.38 -27.81
C ARG A 33 35.10 5.83 -27.54
N TYR A 34 34.45 6.48 -26.58
CA TYR A 34 34.76 7.85 -26.21
C TYR A 34 36.18 7.98 -25.63
N MET A 35 36.61 7.06 -24.77
CA MET A 35 37.98 7.00 -24.25
C MET A 35 39.00 6.89 -25.39
N THR A 36 38.75 6.02 -26.37
CA THR A 36 39.65 5.86 -27.54
C THR A 36 39.75 7.17 -28.33
N GLN A 37 38.63 7.85 -28.55
CA GLN A 37 38.60 9.15 -29.22
C GLN A 37 39.32 10.23 -28.40
N ALA A 38 39.14 10.25 -27.09
CA ALA A 38 39.77 11.20 -26.18
C ALA A 38 41.30 11.06 -26.18
N VAL A 39 41.82 9.83 -26.25
CA VAL A 39 43.27 9.58 -26.40
C VAL A 39 43.79 10.17 -27.71
N ILE A 40 43.05 10.02 -28.81
CA ILE A 40 43.44 10.57 -30.13
C ILE A 40 43.48 12.11 -30.11
N THR A 41 42.54 12.75 -29.42
CA THR A 41 42.45 14.22 -29.34
C THR A 41 43.30 14.82 -28.22
N ASP A 42 44.12 14.01 -27.53
CA ASP A 42 44.92 14.43 -26.36
C ASP A 42 44.05 15.06 -25.26
N PHE A 43 42.86 14.51 -25.05
CA PHE A 43 41.88 14.90 -24.03
C PHE A 43 41.46 16.38 -24.07
N LYS A 44 41.63 17.06 -25.21
CA LYS A 44 41.37 18.51 -25.35
C LYS A 44 39.91 18.88 -25.07
N ASP A 45 38.98 18.02 -25.44
CA ASP A 45 37.53 18.24 -25.30
C ASP A 45 36.90 17.49 -24.11
N VAL A 46 37.73 16.95 -23.20
CA VAL A 46 37.27 16.18 -22.04
C VAL A 46 37.20 17.08 -20.81
N SER A 47 36.04 17.09 -20.14
CA SER A 47 35.88 17.87 -18.90
C SER A 47 36.81 17.34 -17.79
N PRO A 48 37.28 18.20 -16.86
CA PRO A 48 38.23 17.77 -15.83
C PRO A 48 37.74 16.60 -14.96
N GLY A 49 36.45 16.60 -14.59
CA GLY A 49 35.86 15.53 -13.77
C GLY A 49 35.72 14.20 -14.51
N LEU A 50 35.54 14.25 -15.84
CA LEU A 50 35.48 13.04 -16.67
C LEU A 50 36.88 12.52 -17.00
N LYS A 51 37.87 13.42 -17.10
CA LYS A 51 39.24 13.08 -17.45
C LYS A 51 39.87 12.07 -16.49
N SER A 52 39.60 12.18 -15.18
CA SER A 52 40.12 11.22 -14.20
C SER A 52 39.55 9.80 -14.38
N ILE A 53 38.34 9.68 -14.90
CA ILE A 53 37.67 8.38 -15.13
C ILE A 53 38.07 7.82 -16.50
N ILE A 54 38.15 8.65 -17.53
CA ILE A 54 38.37 8.22 -18.92
C ILE A 54 39.85 8.07 -19.29
N SER A 55 40.77 8.62 -18.50
CA SER A 55 42.22 8.44 -18.75
C SER A 55 42.71 7.04 -18.43
N ASP A 56 41.95 6.26 -17.66
CA ASP A 56 42.27 4.89 -17.28
C ASP A 56 41.07 3.97 -17.53
N ARG A 57 41.30 2.88 -18.25
CA ARG A 57 40.26 1.90 -18.58
C ARG A 57 39.73 1.22 -17.32
N GLU A 58 40.60 0.93 -16.36
CA GLU A 58 40.18 0.29 -15.11
C GLU A 58 39.28 1.23 -14.31
N ALA A 59 39.67 2.51 -14.17
CA ALA A 59 38.82 3.54 -13.57
C ALA A 59 37.45 3.67 -14.25
N LEU A 60 37.40 3.67 -15.59
CA LEU A 60 36.15 3.71 -16.34
C LEU A 60 35.26 2.49 -16.05
N THR A 61 35.82 1.28 -16.13
CA THR A 61 35.09 0.04 -15.87
C THR A 61 34.58 -0.01 -14.42
N ASN A 62 35.40 0.40 -13.46
CA ASN A 62 35.02 0.47 -12.05
C ASN A 62 33.89 1.47 -11.80
N ALA A 63 33.94 2.64 -12.45
CA ALA A 63 32.89 3.66 -12.34
C ALA A 63 31.54 3.17 -12.91
N ILE A 64 31.57 2.47 -14.06
CA ILE A 64 30.38 1.89 -14.68
C ILE A 64 29.82 0.76 -13.80
N GLY A 65 30.68 -0.12 -13.29
CA GLY A 65 30.28 -1.16 -12.34
C GLY A 65 29.61 -0.59 -11.09
N ALA A 66 30.20 0.44 -10.47
CA ALA A 66 29.62 1.11 -9.32
C ALA A 66 28.27 1.79 -9.64
N SER A 67 28.13 2.38 -10.83
CA SER A 67 26.86 2.95 -11.29
C SER A 67 25.79 1.87 -11.44
N HIS A 68 26.15 0.72 -12.03
CA HIS A 68 25.26 -0.41 -12.22
C HIS A 68 24.77 -0.97 -10.88
N ASP A 69 25.68 -1.21 -9.94
CA ASP A 69 25.34 -1.71 -8.60
C ASP A 69 24.40 -0.74 -7.87
N LEU A 70 24.65 0.57 -7.99
CA LEU A 70 23.79 1.59 -7.38
C LEU A 70 22.41 1.64 -8.02
N HIS A 71 22.31 1.50 -9.35
CA HIS A 71 21.02 1.44 -10.03
C HIS A 71 20.23 0.21 -9.61
N LEU A 72 20.85 -0.97 -9.56
CA LEU A 72 20.20 -2.20 -9.08
C LEU A 72 19.70 -2.06 -7.64
N LEU A 73 20.52 -1.48 -6.76
CA LEU A 73 20.12 -1.19 -5.38
C LEU A 73 18.89 -0.28 -5.30
N VAL A 74 18.81 0.76 -6.15
CA VAL A 74 17.65 1.64 -6.21
C VAL A 74 16.42 0.89 -6.71
N ILE A 75 16.56 0.04 -7.73
CA ILE A 75 15.48 -0.79 -8.28
C ILE A 75 14.93 -1.72 -7.20
N ASP A 76 15.80 -2.44 -6.50
CA ASP A 76 15.43 -3.39 -5.44
C ASP A 76 14.71 -2.70 -4.28
N ASN A 77 15.26 -1.58 -3.79
CA ASN A 77 14.63 -0.79 -2.72
C ASN A 77 13.22 -0.29 -3.10
N ARG A 78 13.01 0.04 -4.38
CA ARG A 78 11.70 0.47 -4.89
C ARG A 78 10.73 -0.70 -4.96
N GLU A 79 11.18 -1.87 -5.41
CA GLU A 79 10.37 -3.09 -5.41
C GLU A 79 9.93 -3.45 -3.98
N ASP A 80 10.86 -3.48 -3.04
CA ASP A 80 10.59 -3.81 -1.63
C ASP A 80 9.61 -2.82 -0.99
N THR A 81 9.79 -1.53 -1.25
CA THR A 81 8.90 -0.48 -0.76
C THR A 81 7.48 -0.68 -1.29
N LEU A 82 7.32 -0.99 -2.58
CA LEU A 82 6.01 -1.25 -3.19
C LEU A 82 5.34 -2.47 -2.55
N ASN A 83 6.08 -3.58 -2.45
CA ASN A 83 5.59 -4.84 -1.89
C ASN A 83 5.15 -4.68 -0.42
N SER A 84 5.99 -4.04 0.39
CA SER A 84 5.71 -3.80 1.81
C SER A 84 4.47 -2.91 1.99
N ARG A 85 4.38 -1.81 1.24
CA ARG A 85 3.24 -0.88 1.33
C ARG A 85 1.94 -1.51 0.86
N ALA A 86 1.96 -2.28 -0.24
CA ALA A 86 0.77 -2.94 -0.75
C ALA A 86 0.20 -3.97 0.25
N LYS A 87 1.08 -4.83 0.80
CA LYS A 87 0.69 -5.80 1.82
C LYS A 87 0.24 -5.14 3.13
N GLY A 88 0.97 -4.11 3.55
CA GLY A 88 0.64 -3.32 4.75
C GLY A 88 -0.73 -2.64 4.63
N TRP A 89 -1.03 -2.05 3.47
CA TRP A 89 -2.33 -1.46 3.18
C TRP A 89 -3.45 -2.49 3.26
N LEU A 90 -3.28 -3.67 2.64
CA LEU A 90 -4.30 -4.73 2.70
C LEU A 90 -4.57 -5.18 4.14
N ASN A 91 -3.51 -5.44 4.91
CA ASN A 91 -3.64 -5.90 6.28
C ASN A 91 -4.37 -4.87 7.15
N ASN A 92 -4.00 -3.59 7.03
CA ASN A 92 -4.67 -2.50 7.72
C ASN A 92 -6.16 -2.41 7.31
N TYR A 93 -6.43 -2.49 6.01
CA TYR A 93 -7.80 -2.44 5.50
C TYR A 93 -8.67 -3.58 6.05
N ILE A 94 -8.16 -4.81 6.07
CA ILE A 94 -8.83 -5.97 6.67
C ILE A 94 -9.07 -5.75 8.17
N GLU A 95 -8.07 -5.26 8.90
CA GLU A 95 -8.19 -4.97 10.33
C GLU A 95 -9.28 -3.92 10.61
N CYS A 96 -9.31 -2.84 9.82
CA CYS A 96 -10.35 -1.81 9.92
C CYS A 96 -11.74 -2.37 9.63
N LEU A 97 -11.90 -3.20 8.59
CA LEU A 97 -13.18 -3.86 8.29
C LEU A 97 -13.64 -4.75 9.44
N ASN A 98 -12.75 -5.58 9.98
CA ASN A 98 -13.07 -6.46 11.10
C ASN A 98 -13.48 -5.67 12.35
N LYS A 99 -12.76 -4.59 12.68
CA LYS A 99 -13.12 -3.71 13.80
C LYS A 99 -14.49 -3.05 13.58
N GLY A 100 -14.75 -2.54 12.38
CA GLY A 100 -16.03 -1.94 12.03
C GLY A 100 -17.19 -2.94 12.12
N GLU A 101 -16.99 -4.17 11.68
CA GLU A 101 -18.01 -5.21 11.73
C GLU A 101 -18.32 -5.67 13.16
N ILE A 102 -17.29 -5.82 14.00
CA ILE A 102 -17.47 -6.11 15.43
C ILE A 102 -18.28 -4.99 16.10
N GLU A 103 -17.93 -3.74 15.83
CA GLU A 103 -18.61 -2.58 16.41
C GLU A 103 -20.07 -2.50 15.95
N ARG A 104 -20.32 -2.67 14.64
CA ARG A 104 -21.67 -2.73 14.07
C ARG A 104 -22.51 -3.83 14.72
N ASN A 105 -21.94 -5.02 14.91
CA ASN A 105 -22.64 -6.14 15.55
C ASN A 105 -22.97 -5.83 17.01
N ARG A 106 -22.03 -5.24 17.77
CA ARG A 106 -22.27 -4.83 19.17
C ARG A 106 -23.36 -3.79 19.29
N GLN A 107 -23.36 -2.78 18.41
CA GLN A 107 -24.42 -1.76 18.37
C GLN A 107 -25.79 -2.38 18.11
N LYS A 108 -25.88 -3.36 17.21
CA LYS A 108 -27.14 -4.06 16.93
C LYS A 108 -27.63 -4.91 18.10
N ILE A 109 -26.72 -5.59 18.81
CA ILE A 109 -27.07 -6.31 20.04
C ILE A 109 -27.58 -5.35 21.12
N LEU A 110 -26.93 -4.20 21.27
CA LEU A 110 -27.34 -3.18 22.23
C LEU A 110 -28.72 -2.59 21.90
N GLU A 111 -28.99 -2.33 20.61
CA GLU A 111 -30.30 -1.88 20.12
C GLU A 111 -31.40 -2.90 20.42
N ILE A 112 -31.15 -4.20 20.20
CA ILE A 112 -32.11 -5.27 20.51
C ILE A 112 -32.37 -5.34 22.02
N ASN A 113 -31.34 -5.31 22.85
CA ASN A 113 -31.52 -5.34 24.31
C ASN A 113 -32.32 -4.12 24.80
N HIS A 114 -31.98 -2.93 24.30
CA HIS A 114 -32.70 -1.71 24.67
C HIS A 114 -34.17 -1.77 24.26
N PHE A 115 -34.47 -2.26 23.05
CA PHE A 115 -35.84 -2.47 22.61
C PHE A 115 -36.59 -3.46 23.52
N LEU A 116 -35.96 -4.58 23.91
CA LEU A 116 -36.58 -5.55 24.82
C LEU A 116 -36.84 -4.97 26.21
N ASP A 117 -35.94 -4.13 26.72
CA ASP A 117 -36.12 -3.48 28.02
C ASP A 117 -37.30 -2.50 27.99
N ILE A 118 -37.43 -1.69 26.94
CA ILE A 118 -38.59 -0.81 26.73
C ILE A 118 -39.89 -1.62 26.67
N GLN A 119 -39.91 -2.71 25.89
CA GLN A 119 -41.12 -3.54 25.76
C GLN A 119 -41.53 -4.21 27.09
N ARG A 120 -40.56 -4.54 27.96
CA ARG A 120 -40.85 -5.06 29.30
C ARG A 120 -41.44 -3.99 30.21
N GLU A 121 -40.87 -2.80 30.20
CA GLU A 121 -41.36 -1.67 30.99
C GLU A 121 -42.79 -1.27 30.57
N GLU A 122 -43.05 -1.17 29.26
CA GLU A 122 -44.40 -0.91 28.72
C GLU A 122 -45.41 -2.00 29.13
N LEU A 123 -45.00 -3.27 29.14
CA LEU A 123 -45.85 -4.38 29.56
C LEU A 123 -46.16 -4.34 31.07
N ASP A 124 -45.13 -4.08 31.89
CA ASP A 124 -45.29 -3.99 33.35
C ASP A 124 -46.24 -2.84 33.71
N ASP A 125 -46.13 -1.70 33.03
CA ASP A 125 -47.03 -0.56 33.18
C ASP A 125 -48.49 -0.90 32.83
N LEU A 126 -48.72 -1.71 31.78
CA LEU A 126 -50.06 -2.17 31.40
C LEU A 126 -50.64 -3.13 32.44
N ILE A 127 -49.82 -4.00 33.02
CA ILE A 127 -50.25 -4.95 34.06
C ILE A 127 -50.58 -4.22 35.38
N LEU A 128 -49.86 -3.15 35.70
CA LEU A 128 -50.05 -2.34 36.91
C LEU A 128 -51.24 -1.37 36.82
N LYS A 129 -51.79 -1.10 35.63
CA LYS A 129 -53.00 -0.28 35.50
C LYS A 129 -54.21 -1.03 36.06
N PRO A 130 -54.96 -0.43 37.01
CA PRO A 130 -56.19 -1.03 37.49
C PRO A 130 -57.15 -1.19 36.31
N ILE A 131 -57.84 -2.33 36.24
CA ILE A 131 -59.02 -2.47 35.39
C ILE A 131 -60.01 -1.41 35.89
N GLU A 132 -60.23 -0.35 35.10
CA GLU A 132 -61.38 0.52 35.29
C GLU A 132 -62.61 -0.35 35.03
N VAL A 133 -63.17 -0.88 36.11
CA VAL A 133 -64.53 -1.42 36.09
C VAL A 133 -65.40 -0.20 35.84
N VAL A 134 -65.81 -0.03 34.59
CA VAL A 134 -66.92 0.88 34.27
C VAL A 134 -68.13 0.28 34.96
N ASP A 135 -68.47 0.82 36.13
CA ASP A 135 -69.79 0.61 36.71
C ASP A 135 -70.78 1.17 35.68
N LEU A 136 -71.40 0.26 34.94
CA LEU A 136 -72.58 0.57 34.15
C LEU A 136 -73.67 0.85 35.19
N ASP A 137 -73.91 2.13 35.48
CA ASP A 137 -75.08 2.57 36.25
C ASP A 137 -76.34 2.02 35.57
N LEU A 138 -76.84 0.91 36.10
CA LEU A 138 -78.08 0.25 35.67
C LEU A 138 -79.32 0.95 36.27
N ASP A 139 -79.13 2.06 37.00
CA ASP A 139 -80.18 2.75 37.74
C ASP A 139 -81.00 3.75 36.89
N ASP A 140 -80.64 3.99 35.63
CA ASP A 140 -81.40 4.87 34.72
C ASP A 140 -82.55 4.17 33.95
N TYR A 141 -82.88 2.92 34.29
CA TYR A 141 -83.98 2.16 33.68
C TYR A 141 -85.06 1.73 34.69
N TYR A 142 -85.70 2.68 35.39
CA TYR A 142 -87.03 2.47 36.00
C TYR A 142 -87.92 3.71 35.91
#